data_AF-A0A9E0XPY0-F1
#
_entry.id   AF-A0A9E0XPY0-F1
#
_cell.length_a   1.000
_cell.length_b   1.000
_cell.length_c   1.000
_cell.angle_alpha   90.00
_cell.angle_beta   90.00
_cell.angle_gamma   90.00
#
_symmetry.space_group_name_H-M   'P 1'
#
loop_
_entity.id
_entity.type
_entity.pdbx_description
1 polymer ?
#
loop_
_entity_poly.entity_id
_entity_poly.type
_entity_poly.pdbx_seq_one_letter_code
_entity_poly.pdbx_strand_id
1 'polypeptide(L)'
;MIRVAPNALAWTLAALLCFVISPLTRGAEDADDAEATPEQGAPAVNPKTGKRIIPNKRCLKCHGDEEEQTEERDDGTIVNIYIHPEQLEASVHGKQLCVSCHTNVTKVPHKEPPGIAVGCVECHQETWAEDQASQDPKHERLGVVIQQIES
;
A
#
# COMPACT_ATOMS: atom_id res chain seq x y z
N MET A 1 -69.46 -15.78 -3.45
CA MET A 1 -70.49 -15.08 -2.64
C MET A 1 -70.29 -15.60 -1.22
N ILE A 2 -69.73 -14.89 -0.24
CA ILE A 2 -70.17 -13.64 0.38
C ILE A 2 -68.97 -13.02 1.12
N ARG A 3 -68.91 -11.69 1.08
CA ARG A 3 -67.93 -10.79 1.70
C ARG A 3 -68.14 -10.71 3.21
N VAL A 4 -67.07 -10.54 4.00
CA VAL A 4 -67.08 -9.62 5.17
C VAL A 4 -65.67 -9.06 5.45
N ALA A 5 -65.53 -7.76 5.25
CA ALA A 5 -64.83 -6.80 6.11
C ALA A 5 -65.83 -5.61 6.24
N PRO A 6 -65.88 -4.79 7.32
CA PRO A 6 -64.73 -4.03 7.85
C PRO A 6 -64.77 -3.58 9.34
N ASN A 7 -63.64 -2.98 9.78
CA ASN A 7 -63.42 -1.92 10.79
C ASN A 7 -64.46 -1.58 11.88
N ALA A 8 -63.98 -1.54 13.13
CA ALA A 8 -64.34 -0.54 14.16
C ALA A 8 -63.05 -0.14 14.90
N LEU A 9 -62.45 1.02 14.60
CA LEU A 9 -62.74 2.35 15.14
C LEU A 9 -62.24 2.56 16.59
N ALA A 10 -61.14 3.29 16.67
CA ALA A 10 -60.83 4.36 17.63
C ALA A 10 -60.90 4.08 19.14
N TRP A 11 -59.72 3.99 19.76
CA TRP A 11 -59.51 4.49 21.12
C TRP A 11 -58.29 5.41 21.10
N THR A 12 -58.56 6.71 20.96
CA THR A 12 -57.62 7.80 21.20
C THR A 12 -57.72 8.29 22.65
N LEU A 13 -56.63 8.93 23.11
CA LEU A 13 -56.44 9.77 24.31
C LEU A 13 -55.92 9.02 25.55
N ALA A 14 -54.60 8.98 25.77
CA ALA A 14 -53.74 10.06 26.29
C ALA A 14 -53.86 10.22 27.82
N ALA A 15 -52.90 9.63 28.54
CA ALA A 15 -52.58 10.01 29.90
C ALA A 15 -51.05 9.91 30.11
N LEU A 16 -50.45 11.10 30.17
CA LEU A 16 -49.35 11.48 31.07
C LEU A 16 -47.97 10.82 30.92
N LEU A 17 -47.11 11.53 30.17
CA LEU A 17 -45.85 12.12 30.67
C LEU A 17 -45.21 11.45 31.89
N CYS A 18 -44.14 10.68 31.67
CA CYS A 18 -42.90 10.72 32.46
C CYS A 18 -41.77 10.02 31.67
N PHE A 19 -40.56 10.57 31.76
CA PHE A 19 -39.29 10.11 31.18
C PHE A 19 -39.02 10.46 29.70
N VAL A 20 -38.90 11.76 29.46
CA VAL A 20 -37.91 12.30 28.53
C VAL A 20 -36.49 12.08 29.07
N ILE A 21 -35.56 11.88 28.13
CA ILE A 21 -34.09 11.89 28.22
C ILE A 21 -33.42 10.50 28.46
N SER A 22 -33.14 9.80 27.36
CA SER A 22 -31.91 9.00 27.21
C SER A 22 -31.40 9.16 25.77
N PRO A 23 -30.13 9.53 25.55
CA PRO A 23 -29.62 9.84 24.23
C PRO A 23 -29.29 8.58 23.44
N LEU A 24 -29.68 8.66 22.17
CA LEU A 24 -29.07 8.09 20.99
C LEU A 24 -27.60 7.63 21.17
N THR A 25 -27.38 6.32 21.35
CA THR A 25 -26.13 5.68 20.95
C THR A 25 -26.46 4.45 20.10
N ARG A 26 -26.33 4.66 18.79
CA ARG A 26 -26.27 3.62 17.77
C ARG A 26 -24.97 2.84 17.98
N GLY A 27 -25.06 1.64 18.52
CA GLY A 27 -23.98 0.65 18.46
C GLY A 27 -23.92 0.14 17.03
N ALA A 28 -22.94 0.64 16.28
CA ALA A 28 -22.49 0.05 15.03
C ALA A 28 -21.50 -1.08 15.40
N GLU A 29 -21.87 -2.34 15.17
CA GLU A 29 -21.28 -3.21 14.13
C GLU A 29 -19.75 -3.15 14.17
N ASP A 30 -19.15 -4.17 14.79
CA ASP A 30 -17.73 -4.48 14.79
C ASP A 30 -17.25 -4.59 13.33
N ALA A 31 -16.68 -3.50 12.82
CA ALA A 31 -15.98 -3.44 11.56
C ALA A 31 -14.48 -3.47 11.86
N ASP A 32 -13.86 -4.55 11.36
CA ASP A 32 -12.47 -4.70 10.93
C ASP A 32 -11.38 -4.00 11.74
N ASP A 33 -10.48 -4.85 12.25
CA ASP A 33 -9.07 -4.54 12.47
C ASP A 33 -8.46 -3.85 11.23
N ALA A 34 -8.64 -2.54 11.15
CA ALA A 34 -7.88 -1.68 10.28
C ALA A 34 -6.45 -1.65 10.84
N GLU A 35 -5.65 -2.63 10.40
CA GLU A 35 -4.21 -2.57 10.45
C GLU A 35 -3.78 -1.20 9.94
N ALA A 36 -3.24 -0.39 10.86
CA ALA A 36 -2.79 0.96 10.57
C ALA A 36 -1.74 0.90 9.45
N THR A 37 -2.17 1.25 8.24
CA THR A 37 -1.24 1.55 7.16
C THR A 37 -0.42 2.77 7.61
N PRO A 38 0.92 2.74 7.50
CA PRO A 38 1.72 3.91 7.82
C PRO A 38 1.41 5.02 6.80
N GLU A 39 0.48 5.89 7.16
CA GLU A 39 0.26 7.18 6.54
C GLU A 39 1.59 7.95 6.54
N GLN A 40 2.05 8.24 5.32
CA GLN A 40 3.38 8.71 4.99
C GLN A 40 3.63 10.15 5.47
N GLY A 41 3.94 10.32 6.76
CA GLY A 41 4.34 11.56 7.42
C GLY A 41 5.74 11.49 8.03
N ALA A 42 6.52 12.57 7.84
CA ALA A 42 7.94 12.76 8.21
C ALA A 42 8.96 11.85 7.49
N PRO A 43 10.17 12.35 7.15
CA PRO A 43 11.19 11.50 6.56
C PRO A 43 11.74 10.57 7.64
N ALA A 44 11.26 9.33 7.65
CA ALA A 44 11.87 8.27 8.43
C ALA A 44 13.36 8.14 8.02
N VAL A 45 14.22 7.79 8.97
CA VAL A 45 15.61 7.45 8.71
C VAL A 45 15.69 5.93 8.67
N ASN A 46 16.35 5.36 7.66
CA ASN A 46 16.55 3.93 7.60
C ASN A 46 17.47 3.52 8.76
N PRO A 47 17.03 2.65 9.68
CA PRO A 47 17.79 2.31 10.88
C PRO A 47 19.06 1.51 10.58
N LYS A 48 19.13 0.82 9.44
CA LYS A 48 20.33 0.07 9.00
C LYS A 48 21.38 0.97 8.36
N THR A 49 20.97 1.99 7.61
CA THR A 49 21.90 2.82 6.81
C THR A 49 22.08 4.25 7.32
N GLY A 50 21.24 4.72 8.24
CA GLY A 50 21.23 6.11 8.71
C GLY A 50 20.80 7.13 7.65
N LYS A 51 20.44 6.68 6.43
CA LYS A 51 20.01 7.56 5.33
C LYS A 51 18.56 7.98 5.49
N ARG A 52 18.26 9.20 5.03
CA ARG A 52 16.89 9.69 4.91
C ARG A 52 16.11 8.79 3.94
N ILE A 53 14.93 8.36 4.35
CA ILE A 53 14.00 7.63 3.49
C ILE A 53 13.28 8.62 2.57
N ILE A 54 13.39 8.37 1.27
CA ILE A 54 12.62 9.07 0.24
C ILE A 54 11.39 8.19 -0.05
N PRO A 55 10.16 8.67 0.23
CA PRO A 55 8.96 7.86 0.00
C PRO A 55 8.64 7.75 -1.50
N ASN A 56 8.06 6.62 -1.93
CA ASN A 56 7.74 6.32 -3.34
C ASN A 56 6.91 7.43 -4.02
N LYS A 57 5.98 8.06 -3.28
CA LYS A 57 5.18 9.19 -3.78
C LYS A 57 6.00 10.35 -4.33
N ARG A 58 7.27 10.49 -3.95
CA ARG A 58 8.16 11.53 -4.50
C ARG A 58 8.72 11.13 -5.87
N CYS A 59 9.01 9.85 -6.06
CA CYS A 59 9.50 9.31 -7.32
C CYS A 59 8.39 9.29 -8.37
N LEU A 60 7.20 8.87 -7.97
CA LEU A 60 6.03 8.73 -8.83
C LEU A 60 5.45 10.06 -9.34
N LYS A 61 5.96 11.22 -8.86
CA LYS A 61 5.56 12.53 -9.39
C LYS A 61 5.97 12.75 -10.85
N CYS A 62 7.05 12.10 -11.28
CA CYS A 62 7.55 12.17 -12.66
C CYS A 62 7.57 10.76 -13.25
N HIS A 63 8.13 9.78 -12.51
CA HIS A 63 8.19 8.40 -12.98
C HIS A 63 6.82 7.70 -13.04
N GLY A 64 5.78 8.22 -12.40
CA GLY A 64 4.42 7.69 -12.49
C GLY A 64 3.48 8.58 -13.31
N ASP A 65 4.01 9.60 -13.98
CA ASP A 65 3.22 10.56 -14.74
C ASP A 65 3.01 10.09 -16.17
N GLU A 66 1.75 9.94 -16.57
CA GLU A 66 1.38 9.50 -17.92
C GLU A 66 1.69 10.56 -18.98
N GLU A 67 1.82 11.83 -18.58
CA GLU A 67 2.20 12.93 -19.46
C GLU A 67 3.73 13.04 -19.63
N GLU A 68 4.52 12.45 -18.73
CA GLU A 68 5.98 12.51 -18.71
C GLU A 68 6.62 11.11 -18.76
N GLN A 69 6.41 10.40 -19.87
CA GLN A 69 6.85 9.00 -19.97
C GLN A 69 8.31 8.79 -20.35
N THR A 70 8.95 9.81 -20.92
CA THR A 70 10.29 9.70 -21.49
C THR A 70 11.17 10.88 -21.11
N GLU A 71 12.47 10.62 -20.98
CA GLU A 71 13.50 11.63 -20.73
C GLU A 71 14.58 11.55 -21.81
N GLU A 72 15.06 12.70 -22.29
CA GLU A 72 16.23 12.80 -23.17
C GLU A 72 17.49 13.01 -22.34
N ARG A 73 18.49 12.15 -22.54
CA ARG A 73 19.81 12.28 -21.90
C ARG A 73 20.65 13.36 -22.58
N ASP A 74 21.72 13.78 -21.90
CA ASP A 74 22.70 14.74 -22.43
C ASP A 74 23.32 14.33 -23.79
N ASP A 75 23.32 13.03 -24.11
CA ASP A 75 23.80 12.47 -25.39
C ASP A 75 22.71 12.38 -26.48
N GLY A 76 21.49 12.86 -26.21
CA GLY A 76 20.33 12.81 -27.10
C GLY A 76 19.56 11.48 -27.07
N THR A 77 19.96 10.52 -26.23
CA THR A 77 19.24 9.24 -26.10
C THR A 77 17.92 9.44 -25.36
N ILE A 78 16.80 9.02 -25.98
CA ILE A 78 15.49 8.97 -25.33
C ILE A 78 15.35 7.68 -24.54
N VAL A 79 14.95 7.78 -23.28
CA VAL A 79 14.62 6.63 -22.42
C VAL A 79 13.25 6.73 -21.82
N ASN A 80 12.59 5.58 -21.66
CA ASN A 80 11.35 5.48 -20.92
C ASN A 80 11.66 5.53 -19.42
N ILE A 81 11.03 6.48 -18.73
CA ILE A 81 11.16 6.68 -17.28
C ILE A 81 9.87 6.33 -16.53
N TYR A 82 8.81 5.99 -17.25
CA TYR A 82 7.50 5.70 -16.71
C TYR A 82 7.41 4.32 -16.07
N ILE A 83 6.77 4.28 -14.92
CA ILE A 83 6.35 3.08 -14.21
C ILE A 83 4.85 3.17 -13.98
N HIS A 84 4.14 2.10 -14.31
CA HIS A 84 2.73 1.94 -13.99
C HIS A 84 2.57 1.73 -12.47
N PRO A 85 2.08 2.71 -11.69
CA PRO A 85 2.08 2.61 -10.23
C PRO A 85 1.21 1.45 -9.74
N GLU A 86 0.08 1.22 -10.40
CA GLU A 86 -0.87 0.15 -10.08
C GLU A 86 -0.27 -1.24 -10.30
N GLN A 87 0.53 -1.41 -11.37
CA GLN A 87 1.20 -2.69 -11.63
C GLN A 87 2.31 -2.95 -10.62
N LEU A 88 3.05 -1.92 -10.21
CA LEU A 88 4.05 -2.03 -9.14
C LEU A 88 3.38 -2.43 -7.83
N GLU A 89 2.30 -1.75 -7.45
CA GLU A 89 1.57 -2.00 -6.20
C GLU A 89 1.01 -3.43 -6.13
N ALA A 90 0.50 -3.96 -7.26
CA ALA A 90 0.02 -5.33 -7.36
C ALA A 90 1.13 -6.40 -7.39
N SER A 91 2.41 -6.00 -7.49
CA SER A 91 3.53 -6.95 -7.55
C SER A 91 3.96 -7.46 -6.17
N VAL A 92 4.77 -8.53 -6.15
CA VAL A 92 5.42 -9.03 -4.92
C VAL A 92 6.34 -8.00 -4.24
N HIS A 93 6.73 -6.94 -4.95
CA HIS A 93 7.53 -5.83 -4.45
C HIS A 93 6.71 -4.55 -4.21
N GLY A 94 5.38 -4.58 -4.27
CA GLY A 94 4.55 -3.37 -4.12
C GLY A 94 4.72 -2.62 -2.81
N LYS A 95 5.17 -3.32 -1.75
CA LYS A 95 5.50 -2.71 -0.45
C LYS A 95 6.94 -2.19 -0.35
N GLN A 96 7.80 -2.46 -1.34
CA GLN A 96 9.18 -2.01 -1.34
C GLN A 96 9.29 -0.54 -1.71
N LEU A 97 10.28 0.14 -1.11
CA LEU A 97 10.61 1.50 -1.49
C LEU A 97 11.47 1.51 -2.76
N CYS A 98 11.30 2.49 -3.64
CA CYS A 98 12.15 2.66 -4.83
C CYS A 98 13.64 2.69 -4.43
N VAL A 99 13.95 3.39 -3.35
CA VAL A 99 15.32 3.54 -2.81
C VAL A 99 15.84 2.30 -2.08
N SER A 100 15.03 1.26 -1.86
CA SER A 100 15.52 -0.03 -1.36
C SER A 100 16.42 -0.70 -2.40
N CYS A 101 16.08 -0.56 -3.68
CA CYS A 101 16.88 -1.05 -4.79
C CYS A 101 17.75 0.07 -5.38
N HIS A 102 17.19 1.28 -5.56
CA HIS A 102 17.89 2.47 -6.05
C HIS A 102 18.67 3.18 -4.93
N THR A 103 19.58 2.46 -4.28
CA THR A 103 20.28 2.87 -3.04
C THR A 103 21.22 4.09 -3.20
N ASN A 104 21.57 4.43 -4.44
CA ASN A 104 22.41 5.58 -4.78
C ASN A 104 21.61 6.87 -5.02
N VAL A 105 20.27 6.80 -5.05
CA VAL A 105 19.42 8.00 -5.17
C VAL A 105 19.24 8.62 -3.79
N THR A 106 19.93 9.73 -3.54
CA THR A 106 19.93 10.43 -2.24
C THR A 106 19.13 11.72 -2.24
N LYS A 107 18.71 12.20 -3.42
CA LYS A 107 17.95 13.43 -3.60
C LYS A 107 16.99 13.30 -4.77
N VAL A 108 15.83 13.93 -4.65
CA VAL A 108 14.82 14.05 -5.72
C VAL A 108 14.39 15.52 -5.84
N PRO A 109 14.20 16.07 -7.06
CA PRO A 109 14.52 15.46 -8.35
C PRO A 109 16.02 15.13 -8.47
N HIS A 110 16.33 14.02 -9.14
CA HIS A 110 17.69 13.60 -9.43
C HIS A 110 18.04 14.04 -10.87
N LYS A 111 19.31 14.40 -11.12
CA LYS A 111 19.76 14.93 -12.43
C LYS A 111 20.39 13.86 -13.30
N GLU A 112 21.08 12.91 -12.68
CA GLU A 112 21.80 11.86 -13.37
C GLU A 112 21.05 10.54 -13.14
N PRO A 113 20.97 9.67 -14.15
CA PRO A 113 20.36 8.36 -13.98
C PRO A 113 21.06 7.62 -12.83
N PRO A 114 20.33 6.83 -12.03
CA PRO A 114 20.93 6.08 -10.94
C PRO A 114 22.07 5.21 -11.50
N GLY A 115 23.31 5.50 -11.09
CA GLY A 115 24.52 4.82 -11.56
C GLY A 115 24.68 3.39 -11.03
N ILE A 116 23.57 2.67 -10.87
CA ILE A 116 23.53 1.29 -10.39
C ILE A 116 22.74 0.41 -11.35
N ALA A 117 23.21 -0.81 -11.54
CA ALA A 117 22.36 -1.90 -11.97
C ALA A 117 21.65 -2.45 -10.74
N VAL A 118 20.32 -2.41 -10.72
CA VAL A 118 19.54 -3.02 -9.63
C VAL A 118 19.69 -4.53 -9.70
N GLY A 119 20.29 -5.12 -8.67
CA GLY A 119 20.39 -6.57 -8.48
C GLY A 119 19.29 -7.09 -7.55
N CYS A 120 18.79 -8.29 -7.82
CA CYS A 120 17.79 -8.98 -6.98
C CYS A 120 18.40 -10.07 -6.08
N VAL A 121 19.59 -10.55 -6.41
CA VAL A 121 20.19 -11.76 -5.81
C VAL A 121 20.51 -11.60 -4.33
N GLU A 122 21.19 -10.50 -3.96
CA GLU A 122 21.70 -10.29 -2.60
C GLU A 122 20.57 -10.34 -1.56
N CYS A 123 19.51 -9.53 -1.74
CA CYS A 123 18.37 -9.53 -0.83
C CYS A 123 17.65 -10.87 -0.78
N HIS A 124 17.49 -11.57 -1.91
CA HIS A 124 16.80 -12.86 -1.92
C HIS A 124 17.63 -13.96 -1.23
N GLN A 125 18.94 -13.97 -1.40
CA GLN A 125 19.84 -14.88 -0.69
C GLN A 125 19.84 -14.63 0.82
N GLU A 126 19.89 -13.37 1.24
CA GLU A 126 19.80 -12.99 2.66
C GLU A 126 18.46 -13.42 3.27
N THR A 127 17.34 -13.07 2.61
CA THR A 127 15.99 -13.44 3.07
C THR A 127 15.84 -14.95 3.16
N TRP A 128 16.38 -15.70 2.19
CA TRP A 128 16.33 -17.16 2.20
C TRP A 128 17.15 -17.79 3.32
N ALA A 129 18.30 -17.21 3.68
CA ALA A 129 19.10 -17.65 4.81
C ALA A 129 18.36 -17.44 6.15
N GLU A 130 17.64 -16.32 6.29
CA GLU A 130 16.79 -16.04 7.45
C GLU A 130 15.59 -16.99 7.52
N ASP A 131 14.97 -17.32 6.37
CA ASP A 131 13.78 -18.16 6.30
C ASP A 131 14.02 -19.64 6.56
N GLN A 132 15.15 -20.18 6.13
CA GLN A 132 15.50 -21.57 6.46
C GLN A 132 15.56 -21.81 7.98
N ALA A 133 15.81 -20.76 8.78
CA ALA A 133 15.76 -20.83 10.23
C ALA A 133 14.33 -20.77 10.79
N SER A 134 13.37 -20.14 10.09
CA SER A 134 12.03 -19.84 10.59
C SER A 134 10.92 -20.75 10.03
N GLN A 135 11.12 -21.34 8.84
CA GLN A 135 10.14 -22.14 8.09
C GLN A 135 8.79 -21.39 7.90
N ASP A 136 8.83 -20.08 7.64
CA ASP A 136 7.62 -19.29 7.40
C ASP A 136 6.94 -19.71 6.07
N PRO A 137 5.68 -20.19 6.09
CA PRO A 137 4.96 -20.58 4.88
C PRO A 137 4.76 -19.43 3.87
N LYS A 138 4.86 -18.16 4.30
CA LYS A 138 4.79 -17.00 3.40
C LYS A 138 5.94 -16.94 2.40
N HIS A 139 7.04 -17.63 2.68
CA HIS A 139 8.24 -17.60 1.85
C HIS A 139 8.45 -18.86 1.01
N GLU A 140 7.42 -19.71 0.87
CA GLU A 140 7.45 -20.90 -0.01
C GLU A 140 7.93 -20.56 -1.43
N ARG A 141 7.45 -19.42 -1.99
CA ARG A 141 7.84 -18.97 -3.33
C ARG A 141 9.29 -18.50 -3.42
N LEU A 142 9.92 -18.12 -2.30
CA LEU A 142 11.31 -17.65 -2.30
C LEU A 142 12.27 -18.79 -2.68
N GLY A 143 11.98 -20.04 -2.29
CA GLY A 143 12.78 -21.20 -2.68
C GLY A 143 12.85 -21.41 -4.19
N VAL A 144 11.77 -21.11 -4.93
CA VAL A 144 11.75 -21.15 -6.40
C VAL A 144 12.67 -20.08 -6.99
N VAL A 145 12.64 -18.87 -6.42
CA VAL A 145 13.49 -17.75 -6.88
C VAL A 145 14.97 -18.08 -6.66
N ILE A 146 15.32 -18.67 -5.52
CA ILE A 146 16.70 -19.09 -5.23
C ILE A 146 17.19 -20.16 -6.21
N GLN A 147 16.37 -21.17 -6.51
CA GLN A 147 16.73 -22.18 -7.50
C GLN A 147 17.02 -21.56 -8.89
N GLN A 148 16.28 -20.51 -9.28
CA GLN A 148 16.51 -19.80 -10.54
C GLN A 148 17.77 -18.92 -10.52
N ILE A 149 18.17 -18.42 -9.35
CA ILE A 149 19.41 -17.65 -9.18
C ILE A 149 20.64 -18.56 -9.31
N GLU A 150 20.53 -19.81 -8.86
CA GLU A 150 21.63 -20.78 -8.82
C GLU A 150 21.82 -21.59 -10.12
N SER A 151 20.85 -21.52 -11.05
CA SER A 151 20.88 -22.22 -12.34
C SER A 151 21.58 -21.44 -13.44
#